data_AF-A0A9W7M741-F1
#
_entry.id   AF-A0A9W7M741-F1
#
_cell.length_a   1.000
_cell.length_b   1.000
_cell.length_c   1.000
_cell.angle_alpha   90.00
_cell.angle_beta   90.00
_cell.angle_gamma   90.00
#
_symmetry.space_group_name_H-M   'P 1'
#
loop_
_entity.id
_entity.type
_entity.pdbx_description
1 polymer ?
#
loop_
_entity_poly.entity_id
_entity_poly.type
_entity_poly.pdbx_seq_one_letter_code
_entity_poly.pdbx_strand_id
1 'polypeptide(L)'
;MQDAHEQGKLVLFQNLDPTYTSADVEDIVWTAFKKTCRAKVVQQTACSSPHSGQAFTIFDTREVAEEVITKLDKGCLLLPNQRPLVASIPNPCFSRKQSMFAGHLIVDKLKSQREMKEAVSTSHCSQPNTLEYDMAMEWCLMAETSNVFWNFCYSFYVFLPSIALC
;
A
#
# COMPACT_ATOMS: atom_id res chain seq x y z
N MET A 1 -3.02 4.88 -15.38
CA MET A 1 -3.05 4.42 -13.97
C MET A 1 -3.96 5.31 -13.16
N GLN A 2 -3.73 6.64 -13.13
CA GLN A 2 -4.62 7.58 -12.45
C GLN A 2 -6.05 7.56 -13.01
N ASP A 3 -6.22 7.72 -14.32
CA ASP A 3 -7.56 7.67 -14.95
C ASP A 3 -8.30 6.35 -14.69
N ALA A 4 -7.57 5.23 -14.69
CA ALA A 4 -8.14 3.91 -14.40
C ALA A 4 -8.57 3.77 -12.94
N HIS A 5 -7.85 4.39 -12.00
CA HIS A 5 -8.23 4.44 -10.61
C HIS A 5 -9.45 5.32 -10.39
N GLU A 6 -9.48 6.52 -10.99
CA GLU A 6 -10.62 7.45 -10.92
C GLU A 6 -11.89 6.83 -11.52
N GLN A 7 -11.74 6.00 -12.57
CA GLN A 7 -12.84 5.24 -13.18
C GLN A 7 -13.20 3.96 -12.42
N GLY A 8 -12.51 3.60 -11.34
CA GLY A 8 -12.75 2.38 -10.56
C GLY A 8 -12.40 1.07 -11.28
N LYS A 9 -11.54 1.13 -12.31
CA LYS A 9 -11.13 -0.02 -13.14
C LYS A 9 -9.80 -0.65 -12.69
N LEU A 10 -9.14 -0.04 -11.71
CA LEU A 10 -7.83 -0.44 -11.23
C LEU A 10 -7.98 -1.37 -10.01
N VAL A 11 -7.33 -2.53 -10.07
CA VAL A 11 -7.27 -3.51 -8.98
C VAL A 11 -5.81 -3.79 -8.63
N LEU A 12 -5.53 -3.97 -7.34
CA LEU A 12 -4.24 -4.37 -6.82
C LEU A 12 -4.28 -5.82 -6.39
N PHE A 13 -3.50 -6.64 -7.08
CA PHE A 13 -3.20 -8.00 -6.69
C PHE A 13 -1.98 -8.05 -5.77
N GLN A 14 -2.08 -8.83 -4.71
CA GLN A 14 -1.05 -9.02 -3.69
C GLN A 14 -0.80 -10.51 -3.47
N ASN A 15 0.33 -10.83 -2.83
CA ASN A 15 0.78 -12.20 -2.55
C ASN A 15 1.11 -13.01 -3.83
N LEU A 16 1.49 -12.34 -4.91
CA LEU A 16 2.03 -12.97 -6.12
C LEU A 16 3.46 -13.43 -5.89
N ASP A 17 3.91 -14.40 -6.69
CA ASP A 17 5.34 -14.71 -6.78
C ASP A 17 6.08 -13.51 -7.40
N PRO A 18 7.16 -13.00 -6.79
CA PRO A 18 7.96 -11.94 -7.39
C PRO A 18 8.56 -12.31 -8.76
N THR A 19 8.64 -13.59 -9.13
CA THR A 19 9.09 -14.02 -10.46
C THR A 19 8.03 -13.85 -11.55
N TYR A 20 6.77 -13.60 -11.19
CA TYR A 20 5.69 -13.46 -12.17
C TYR A 20 5.84 -12.17 -12.98
N THR A 21 5.66 -12.31 -14.28
CA THR A 21 5.64 -11.21 -15.23
C THR A 21 4.22 -10.67 -15.39
N SER A 22 4.09 -9.50 -16.03
CA SER A 22 2.77 -8.95 -16.39
C SER A 22 1.94 -9.95 -17.21
N ALA A 23 2.56 -10.70 -18.12
CA ALA A 23 1.86 -11.68 -18.95
C ALA A 23 1.30 -12.84 -18.11
N ASP A 24 2.06 -13.31 -17.11
CA ASP A 24 1.59 -14.38 -16.21
C ASP A 24 0.37 -13.92 -15.39
N VAL A 25 0.38 -12.67 -14.92
CA VAL A 25 -0.77 -12.09 -14.20
C VAL A 25 -2.01 -11.96 -15.11
N GLU A 26 -1.81 -11.55 -16.36
CA GLU A 26 -2.90 -11.49 -17.35
C GLU A 26 -3.47 -12.88 -17.65
N ASP A 27 -2.62 -13.91 -17.79
CA ASP A 27 -3.04 -15.30 -18.02
C ASP A 27 -3.79 -15.89 -16.81
N ILE A 28 -3.36 -15.58 -15.58
CA ILE A 28 -4.07 -15.99 -14.36
C ILE A 28 -5.49 -15.41 -14.35
N VAL A 29 -5.61 -14.11 -14.64
CA VAL A 29 -6.92 -13.44 -14.65
C VAL A 29 -7.81 -14.00 -15.76
N TRP A 30 -7.25 -14.23 -16.94
CA TRP A 30 -7.95 -14.86 -18.04
C TRP A 30 -8.41 -16.28 -17.70
N THR A 31 -7.53 -17.09 -17.13
CA THR A 31 -7.81 -18.50 -16.80
C THR A 31 -8.86 -18.62 -15.71
N ALA A 32 -8.73 -17.85 -14.62
CA ALA A 32 -9.59 -17.94 -13.44
C ALA A 32 -10.93 -17.22 -13.59
N PHE A 33 -10.95 -16.03 -14.21
CA PHE A 33 -12.16 -15.20 -14.27
C PHE A 33 -12.76 -15.10 -15.68
N LYS A 34 -12.06 -15.57 -16.72
CA LYS A 34 -12.45 -15.41 -18.14
C LYS A 34 -12.64 -13.94 -18.52
N LYS A 35 -11.79 -13.07 -17.96
CA LYS A 35 -11.80 -11.61 -18.21
C LYS A 35 -10.45 -11.18 -18.76
N THR A 36 -10.48 -10.15 -19.60
CA THR A 36 -9.29 -9.47 -20.11
C THR A 36 -8.87 -8.34 -19.18
N CYS A 37 -7.58 -8.17 -19.00
CA CYS A 37 -7.03 -7.05 -18.25
C CYS A 37 -5.64 -6.70 -18.80
N ARG A 38 -5.14 -5.53 -18.41
CA ARG A 38 -3.76 -5.12 -18.62
C ARG A 38 -3.04 -5.09 -17.29
N ALA A 39 -2.00 -5.89 -17.12
CA ALA A 39 -1.27 -6.00 -15.86
C ALA A 39 0.06 -5.23 -15.88
N LYS A 40 0.41 -4.67 -14.73
CA LYS A 40 1.71 -4.03 -14.45
C LYS A 40 2.21 -4.51 -13.10
N VAL A 41 3.18 -5.43 -13.14
CA VAL A 41 3.86 -5.94 -11.94
C VAL A 41 4.76 -4.85 -11.34
N VAL A 42 4.78 -4.76 -10.01
CA VAL A 42 5.69 -3.89 -9.28
C VAL A 42 7.07 -4.55 -9.25
N GLN A 43 8.03 -3.95 -9.96
CA GLN A 43 9.39 -4.48 -10.05
C GLN A 43 10.12 -4.39 -8.70
N GLN A 44 10.92 -5.43 -8.40
CA GLN A 44 11.88 -5.38 -7.30
C GLN A 44 12.97 -4.35 -7.63
N THR A 45 13.10 -3.32 -6.79
CA THR A 45 14.24 -2.40 -6.87
C THR A 45 15.43 -2.98 -6.10
N ALA A 46 16.66 -2.55 -6.43
CA ALA A 46 17.89 -3.06 -5.80
C ALA A 46 17.95 -2.88 -4.26
N CYS A 47 17.17 -1.93 -3.73
CA CYS A 47 16.85 -1.87 -2.31
C CYS A 47 15.53 -2.61 -2.08
N SER A 48 15.51 -3.55 -1.11
CA SER A 48 14.36 -4.35 -0.69
C SER A 48 13.05 -3.55 -0.76
N SER A 49 12.26 -3.73 -1.83
CA SER A 49 10.97 -3.07 -1.92
C SER A 49 9.95 -3.89 -1.12
N PRO A 50 9.24 -3.30 -0.14
CA PRO A 50 8.20 -3.99 0.62
C PRO A 50 6.98 -4.37 -0.24
N HIS A 51 7.01 -4.06 -1.53
CA HIS A 51 5.95 -4.25 -2.52
C HIS A 51 6.26 -5.39 -3.51
N SER A 52 7.29 -6.20 -3.25
CA SER A 52 7.56 -7.39 -4.06
C SER A 52 6.36 -8.35 -4.05
N GLY A 53 5.97 -8.87 -5.21
CA GLY A 53 4.78 -9.75 -5.31
C GLY A 53 3.45 -8.98 -5.38
N GLN A 54 3.47 -7.73 -5.83
CA GLN A 54 2.28 -6.94 -6.12
C GLN A 54 2.15 -6.64 -7.61
N ALA A 55 0.92 -6.60 -8.11
CA ALA A 55 0.63 -6.22 -9.49
C ALA A 55 -0.63 -5.36 -9.58
N PHE A 56 -0.56 -4.33 -10.43
CA PHE A 56 -1.71 -3.51 -10.77
C PHE A 56 -2.35 -4.03 -12.04
N THR A 57 -3.65 -4.31 -12.01
CA THR A 57 -4.42 -4.72 -13.20
C THR A 57 -5.48 -3.69 -13.52
N ILE A 58 -5.54 -3.29 -14.79
CA ILE A 58 -6.54 -2.39 -15.33
C ILE A 58 -7.52 -3.23 -16.13
N PHE A 59 -8.78 -3.22 -15.71
CA PHE A 59 -9.88 -3.88 -16.40
C PHE A 59 -10.58 -2.92 -17.38
N ASP A 60 -11.34 -3.48 -18.32
CA ASP A 60 -12.06 -2.71 -19.33
C ASP A 60 -13.20 -1.88 -18.71
N THR A 61 -13.89 -2.45 -17.71
CA THR A 61 -15.00 -1.81 -17.00
C THR A 61 -14.87 -1.94 -15.48
N ARG A 62 -15.58 -1.07 -14.76
CA ARG A 62 -15.59 -1.04 -13.29
C ARG A 62 -16.29 -2.27 -12.72
N GLU A 63 -17.38 -2.70 -13.36
CA GLU A 63 -18.18 -3.84 -12.93
C GLU A 63 -17.35 -5.13 -12.96
N VAL A 64 -16.47 -5.27 -13.97
CA VAL A 64 -15.54 -6.41 -14.04
C VAL A 64 -14.52 -6.36 -12.90
N ALA A 65 -13.97 -5.18 -12.58
CA ALA A 65 -13.04 -5.03 -11.46
C ALA A 65 -13.70 -5.40 -10.11
N GLU A 66 -14.93 -4.92 -9.87
CA GLU A 66 -15.71 -5.25 -8.67
C GLU A 66 -16.11 -6.74 -8.63
N GLU A 67 -16.47 -7.34 -9.76
CA GLU A 67 -16.77 -8.78 -9.85
C GLU A 67 -15.56 -9.63 -9.45
N VAL A 68 -14.35 -9.27 -9.93
CA VAL A 68 -13.11 -9.99 -9.59
C VAL A 68 -12.80 -9.89 -8.10
N ILE A 69 -12.90 -8.70 -7.51
CA ILE A 69 -12.68 -8.49 -6.07
C ILE A 69 -13.70 -9.28 -5.25
N THR A 70 -14.99 -9.15 -5.56
CA THR A 70 -16.04 -9.85 -4.80
C THR A 70 -15.97 -11.37 -4.94
N LYS A 71 -15.50 -11.90 -6.08
CA LYS A 71 -15.24 -13.34 -6.24
C LYS A 71 -14.07 -13.81 -5.39
N LEU A 72 -13.02 -12.99 -5.27
CA LEU A 72 -11.87 -13.29 -4.42
C LEU A 72 -12.17 -13.12 -2.93
N ASP A 73 -13.04 -12.20 -2.55
CA ASP A 73 -13.48 -12.03 -1.15
C ASP A 73 -14.40 -13.17 -0.70
N LYS A 74 -15.27 -13.66 -1.60
CA LYS A 74 -16.19 -14.78 -1.32
C LYS A 74 -15.52 -16.15 -1.46
N GLY A 75 -14.47 -16.23 -2.26
CA GLY A 75 -13.77 -17.46 -2.59
C GLY A 75 -12.30 -17.39 -2.16
N CYS A 76 -11.49 -18.27 -2.73
CA CYS A 76 -10.05 -18.20 -2.62
C CYS A 76 -9.47 -18.75 -3.93
N LEU A 77 -8.67 -17.95 -4.63
CA LEU A 77 -7.92 -18.44 -5.78
C LEU A 77 -6.52 -18.83 -5.31
N LEU A 78 -6.28 -20.13 -5.20
CA LEU A 78 -4.95 -20.65 -4.89
C LEU A 78 -4.11 -20.70 -6.17
N LEU A 79 -2.94 -20.08 -6.14
CA LEU A 79 -1.95 -20.17 -7.20
C LEU A 79 -1.18 -21.50 -7.12
N PRO A 80 -0.51 -21.95 -8.19
CA PRO A 80 0.26 -23.20 -8.20
C PRO A 80 1.37 -23.29 -7.13
N ASN A 81 1.84 -22.14 -6.65
CA ASN A 81 2.79 -22.02 -5.56
C ASN A 81 2.14 -22.11 -4.16
N GLN A 82 0.89 -22.57 -4.09
CA GLN A 82 0.06 -22.72 -2.88
C GLN A 82 -0.23 -21.39 -2.15
N ARG A 83 -0.07 -20.25 -2.85
CA ARG A 83 -0.36 -18.94 -2.28
C ARG A 83 -1.76 -18.48 -2.67
N PRO A 84 -2.58 -18.01 -1.71
CA PRO A 84 -3.86 -17.39 -2.03
C PRO A 84 -3.65 -16.01 -2.66
N LEU A 85 -4.30 -15.77 -3.80
CA LEU A 85 -4.27 -14.47 -4.44
C LEU A 85 -5.22 -13.51 -3.72
N VAL A 86 -4.72 -12.34 -3.35
CA VAL A 86 -5.52 -11.29 -2.69
C VAL A 86 -5.70 -10.12 -3.64
N ALA A 87 -6.93 -9.65 -3.82
CA ALA A 87 -7.24 -8.47 -4.61
C ALA A 87 -7.84 -7.37 -3.73
N SER A 88 -7.49 -6.14 -4.02
CA SER A 88 -8.03 -4.97 -3.32
C SER A 88 -8.15 -3.78 -4.26
N ILE A 89 -9.03 -2.84 -3.92
CA ILE A 89 -9.01 -1.53 -4.56
C ILE A 89 -7.74 -0.82 -4.06
N PRO A 90 -6.80 -0.44 -4.95
CA PRO A 90 -5.60 0.24 -4.51
C PRO A 90 -5.99 1.60 -3.91
N ASN A 91 -5.24 2.03 -2.90
CA ASN A 91 -5.23 3.42 -2.44
C ASN A 91 -3.89 4.07 -2.82
N PRO A 92 -3.64 4.29 -4.13
CA PRO A 92 -2.37 4.82 -4.59
C PRO A 92 -2.27 6.29 -4.19
N CYS A 93 -1.22 6.65 -3.46
CA CYS A 93 -0.82 8.05 -3.35
C CYS A 93 -0.27 8.49 -4.71
N PHE A 94 -1.15 8.91 -5.63
CA PHE A 94 -0.70 9.65 -6.79
C PHE A 94 -0.06 10.93 -6.27
N SER A 95 1.26 11.08 -6.47
CA SER A 95 1.98 12.29 -6.11
C SER A 95 1.40 13.45 -6.92
N ARG A 96 0.34 14.08 -6.42
CA ARG A 96 -0.24 15.29 -6.97
C ARG A 96 0.87 16.31 -6.95
N LYS A 97 1.38 16.70 -8.13
CA LYS A 97 2.49 17.65 -8.34
C LYS A 97 3.21 17.98 -7.03
N GLN A 98 4.07 17.07 -6.56
CA GLN A 98 4.99 17.44 -5.50
C GLN A 98 5.65 18.72 -5.98
N SER A 99 5.64 19.76 -5.14
CA SER A 99 6.25 21.02 -5.53
C SER A 99 7.65 20.69 -6.06
N MET A 100 8.08 21.35 -7.14
CA MET A 100 9.39 21.07 -7.76
C MET A 100 10.57 21.24 -6.80
N PHE A 101 10.33 21.75 -5.59
CA PHE A 101 11.28 21.91 -4.53
C PHE A 101 11.07 20.86 -3.44
N ALA A 102 12.14 20.12 -3.13
CA ALA A 102 12.20 19.25 -1.96
C ALA A 102 11.88 20.05 -0.69
N GLY A 103 10.98 19.53 0.15
CA GLY A 103 10.59 20.15 1.43
C GLY A 103 9.37 21.08 1.40
N HIS A 104 8.79 21.38 0.24
CA HIS A 104 7.55 22.16 0.16
C HIS A 104 6.31 21.25 0.13
N LEU A 105 5.71 21.03 1.30
CA LEU A 105 4.39 20.43 1.42
C LEU A 105 3.33 21.49 1.13
N ILE A 106 2.54 21.29 0.07
CA ILE A 106 1.36 22.13 -0.19
C ILE A 106 0.27 21.65 0.77
N VAL A 107 0.19 22.27 1.94
CA VAL A 107 -0.93 22.11 2.87
C VAL A 107 -2.01 23.10 2.41
N ASP A 108 -3.15 22.58 1.93
CA ASP A 108 -4.32 23.42 1.69
C ASP A 108 -4.71 24.09 3.02
N LYS A 109 -4.60 25.42 3.08
CA LYS A 109 -4.97 26.20 4.26
C LYS A 109 -6.49 26.19 4.44
N LEU A 110 -7.03 25.06 4.87
CA LEU A 110 -8.39 24.99 5.39
C LEU A 110 -8.42 25.89 6.64
N LYS A 111 -9.25 26.93 6.57
CA LYS A 111 -9.28 28.07 7.47
C LYS A 111 -9.49 27.66 8.93
N SER A 112 -8.40 27.48 9.69
CA SER A 112 -8.38 27.67 11.14
C SER A 112 -7.31 28.70 11.47
N GLN A 113 -7.68 29.98 11.37
CA GLN A 113 -6.74 31.10 11.34
C GLN A 113 -6.70 31.93 12.63
N ARG A 114 -7.27 31.44 13.75
CA ARG A 114 -7.26 32.20 15.01
C ARG A 114 -6.11 31.85 15.95
N GLU A 115 -5.57 30.64 15.93
CA GLU A 115 -4.46 30.25 16.83
C GLU A 115 -3.09 30.21 16.14
N MET A 116 -3.05 30.11 14.80
CA MET A 116 -1.81 29.88 14.03
C MET A 116 -0.95 31.14 13.79
N LYS A 117 -1.41 32.35 14.18
CA LYS A 117 -0.70 33.60 13.86
C LYS A 117 0.53 33.86 14.72
N GLU A 118 0.67 33.19 15.87
CA GLU A 118 1.78 33.42 16.81
C GLU A 118 2.75 32.23 16.90
N ALA A 119 2.40 31.06 16.34
CA ALA A 119 3.27 29.90 16.32
C ALA A 119 4.29 29.99 15.18
N VAL A 120 5.47 30.53 15.46
CA VAL A 120 6.63 30.46 14.55
C VAL A 120 7.26 29.06 14.69
N SER A 121 6.71 28.07 14.00
CA SER A 121 7.34 26.75 13.90
C SER A 121 8.37 26.79 12.79
N THR A 122 9.64 26.90 13.17
CA THR A 122 10.76 26.61 12.26
C THR A 122 11.14 25.14 12.42
N SER A 123 11.60 24.50 11.35
CA SER A 123 12.18 23.15 11.46
C SER A 123 13.42 23.24 12.36
N HIS A 124 13.36 22.62 13.52
CA HIS A 124 14.45 22.66 14.51
C HIS A 124 14.46 21.36 15.33
N CYS A 125 15.59 21.10 15.99
CA CYS A 125 15.68 20.03 16.98
C CYS A 125 15.35 20.61 18.35
N SER A 126 14.46 19.94 19.09
CA SER A 126 14.13 20.31 20.46
C SER A 126 15.35 20.21 21.36
N GLN A 127 15.45 21.13 22.31
CA GLN A 127 16.54 21.14 23.28
C GLN A 127 16.18 20.25 24.47
N PRO A 128 17.12 19.49 25.08
CA PRO A 128 16.82 18.53 26.15
C PRO A 128 16.12 19.08 27.39
N ASN A 129 16.08 20.40 27.55
CA ASN A 129 15.45 21.09 28.67
C ASN A 129 14.07 21.69 28.32
N THR A 130 13.47 21.32 27.19
CA THR A 130 12.14 21.78 26.79
C THR A 130 11.10 20.68 26.90
N LEU A 131 9.86 21.07 27.20
CA LEU A 131 8.71 20.14 27.17
C LEU A 131 8.56 19.46 25.80
N GLU A 132 8.89 20.16 24.72
CA GLU A 132 8.88 19.60 23.36
C GLU A 132 9.82 18.40 23.23
N TYR A 133 11.00 18.44 23.85
CA TYR A 133 11.93 17.31 23.86
C TYR A 133 11.36 16.13 24.64
N ASP A 134 10.82 16.37 25.84
CA ASP A 134 10.24 15.31 26.66
C ASP A 134 9.09 14.61 25.94
N MET A 135 8.16 15.39 25.36
CA MET A 135 7.07 14.84 24.55
C MET A 135 7.62 14.09 23.33
N ALA A 136 8.58 14.67 22.59
CA ALA A 136 9.17 14.01 21.42
C ALA A 136 9.80 12.65 21.78
N MET A 137 10.47 12.57 22.93
CA MET A 137 11.04 11.32 23.44
C MET A 137 9.96 10.28 23.80
N GLU A 138 8.86 10.68 24.44
CA GLU A 138 7.71 9.80 24.67
C GLU A 138 7.11 9.30 23.35
N TRP A 139 6.96 10.18 22.36
CA TRP A 139 6.50 9.82 21.02
C TRP A 139 7.46 8.84 20.32
N CYS A 140 8.77 9.02 20.44
CA CYS A 140 9.76 8.09 19.92
C CYS A 140 9.62 6.71 20.56
N LEU A 141 9.46 6.63 21.88
CA LEU A 141 9.25 5.37 22.60
C LEU A 141 7.95 4.68 22.14
N MET A 142 6.86 5.43 21.96
CA MET A 142 5.60 4.90 21.43
C MET A 142 5.76 4.40 19.98
N ALA A 143 6.51 5.11 19.13
CA ALA A 143 6.75 4.68 17.77
C ALA A 143 7.58 3.39 17.70
N GLU A 144 8.62 3.27 18.54
CA GLU A 144 9.47 2.08 18.61
C GLU A 144 8.70 0.86 19.12
N THR A 145 7.92 1.02 20.20
CA THR A 145 7.06 -0.05 20.73
C THR A 145 6.02 -0.50 19.72
N SER A 146 5.40 0.43 18.99
CA SER A 146 4.49 0.11 17.89
C SER A 146 5.20 -0.67 16.79
N ASN A 147 6.42 -0.28 16.41
CA ASN A 147 7.20 -0.98 15.40
C ASN A 147 7.53 -2.41 15.84
N VAL A 148 7.94 -2.62 17.09
CA VAL A 148 8.17 -3.96 17.65
C VAL A 148 6.89 -4.81 17.58
N PHE A 149 5.75 -4.24 17.98
CA PHE A 149 4.45 -4.92 17.91
C PHE A 149 4.09 -5.31 16.47
N TRP A 150 4.23 -4.41 15.51
CA TRP A 150 3.96 -4.70 14.11
C TRP A 150 4.92 -5.77 13.56
N ASN A 151 6.21 -5.71 13.87
CA ASN A 151 7.18 -6.74 13.46
C ASN A 151 6.82 -8.12 14.04
N PHE A 152 6.37 -8.16 15.28
CA PHE A 152 5.86 -9.38 15.89
C PHE A 152 4.64 -9.91 15.13
N CYS A 153 3.64 -9.07 14.87
CA CYS A 153 2.46 -9.45 14.09
C CYS A 153 2.83 -9.95 12.69
N TYR A 154 3.72 -9.26 11.97
CA TYR A 154 4.19 -9.70 10.65
C TYR A 154 4.89 -11.05 10.72
N SER A 155 5.75 -11.26 11.71
CA SER A 155 6.40 -12.56 11.92
C SER A 155 5.36 -13.66 12.15
N PHE A 156 4.39 -13.44 13.04
CA PHE A 156 3.31 -14.41 13.29
C PHE A 156 2.44 -14.68 12.06
N TYR A 157 2.06 -13.65 11.29
CA TYR A 157 1.27 -13.80 10.07
C TYR A 157 2.02 -14.50 8.94
N VAL A 158 3.35 -14.36 8.86
CA VAL A 158 4.18 -15.08 7.88
C VAL A 158 4.37 -16.55 8.27
N PHE A 159 4.35 -16.89 9.56
CA PHE A 159 4.53 -18.28 10.03
C PHE A 159 3.21 -19.07 10.22
N LEU A 160 2.07 -18.41 10.39
CA LEU A 160 0.76 -19.08 10.53
C LEU A 160 0.28 -19.89 9.30
N PRO A 161 0.67 -19.63 8.03
CA PRO A 161 0.30 -20.50 6.91
C PRO A 161 0.92 -21.90 7.01
N SER A 162 1.94 -22.11 7.85
CA SER A 162 2.59 -23.43 8.01
C SER A 162 1.93 -24.33 9.05
N ILE A 163 1.01 -23.81 9.88
CA ILE A 163 0.42 -24.59 10.99
C ILE A 163 -1.04 -24.97 10.72
N ALA A 164 -1.73 -24.29 9.80
CA ALA A 164 -3.12 -24.62 9.43
C ALA A 164 -3.25 -25.79 8.41
N LEU A 165 -2.19 -26.56 8.19
CA LEU A 165 -2.14 -27.72 7.27
C LEU A 165 -1.80 -29.05 7.95
N CYS A 166 -1.91 -29.13 9.29
CA CYS A 166 -1.89 -30.40 10.03
C CYS A 166 -3.31 -30.80 10.46
#